data_AF-A0A929DBP1-F1
#
_entry.id   AF-A0A929DBP1-F1
#
_cell.length_a   1.000
_cell.length_b   1.000
_cell.length_c   1.000
_cell.angle_alpha   90.00
_cell.angle_beta   90.00
_cell.angle_gamma   90.00
#
_symmetry.space_group_name_H-M   'P 1'
#
loop_
_entity.id
_entity.type
_entity.pdbx_description
1 polymer ?
#
loop_
_entity_poly.entity_id
_entity_poly.type
_entity_poly.pdbx_seq_one_letter_code
_entity_poly.pdbx_strand_id
1 'polypeptide(L)'
;MKKTRLHLGCGLVHRPGWINLDRYVTDAADLQADAILLPFPDGSGEAAEALQLVEHLGYVGTLYGLYEWSRVLAPGGTLLVETPDRVVTLRTVIDEESSDAARPWLFGTEQRGQTHRYLFSADELAQMATQAGFESVEVESIAARPERPTLRLTARRAADTPVTRFTAKLHRSFVTSGVLDPSDTPQHMAALETICERASKLIQTPSAESLTQLVSLSARYSPRVTACLLGALPVTSTWPAGELAQVRCLVADLERARFPARLACRWRAIPKQPGTADAAWALLEREISLYLTARLCPGEGLDEVRATFDAATADPSPSGLAVSFFCREAMTDLARRLAAQGVRAFAHGDLDGGTQAFEAALSYDADLLWPRWNLARLCLRQGRLLDALAQYEALQANLPSGLRPAFEHEMDAVTGRGKGLDGFAVPLADPADLLEAVE
;
A
#
# COMPACT_ATOMS: atom_id res chain seq x y z
N MET A 1 33.54 21.44 12.87
CA MET A 1 32.68 21.73 11.70
C MET A 1 31.43 22.46 12.21
N LYS A 2 30.94 23.48 11.49
CA LYS A 2 29.62 24.06 11.78
C LYS A 2 28.59 22.94 11.66
N LYS A 3 27.82 22.73 12.72
CA LYS A 3 26.78 21.69 12.74
C LYS A 3 25.56 22.20 11.97
N THR A 4 24.94 21.30 11.19
CA THR A 4 23.85 21.64 10.27
C THR A 4 22.51 21.65 11.01
N ARG A 5 21.72 22.71 10.82
CA ARG A 5 20.36 22.84 11.37
C ARG A 5 19.37 22.94 10.22
N LEU A 6 18.28 22.18 10.25
CA LEU A 6 17.36 22.00 9.13
C LEU A 6 15.99 22.58 9.44
N HIS A 7 15.49 23.49 8.61
CA HIS A 7 14.14 24.01 8.68
C HIS A 7 13.34 23.41 7.51
N LEU A 8 12.56 22.38 7.80
CA LEU A 8 11.88 21.51 6.85
C LEU A 8 10.49 22.06 6.54
N GLY A 9 10.15 22.18 5.26
CA GLY A 9 8.88 22.74 4.83
C GLY A 9 8.79 24.24 5.12
N CYS A 10 9.86 24.99 4.82
CA CYS A 10 9.99 26.37 5.27
C CYS A 10 8.95 27.34 4.68
N GLY A 11 8.27 26.96 3.59
CA GLY A 11 7.36 27.85 2.87
C GLY A 11 8.05 29.16 2.51
N LEU A 12 7.40 30.29 2.84
CA LEU A 12 7.95 31.63 2.61
C LEU A 12 8.79 32.14 3.80
N VAL A 13 9.05 31.32 4.81
CA VAL A 13 9.73 31.72 6.05
C VAL A 13 11.20 31.29 6.01
N HIS A 14 12.08 32.22 5.67
CA HIS A 14 13.52 32.01 5.78
C HIS A 14 13.99 32.19 7.23
N ARG A 15 14.69 31.19 7.77
CA ARG A 15 15.27 31.24 9.11
C ARG A 15 16.78 31.42 9.07
N PRO A 16 17.31 32.56 9.58
CA PRO A 16 18.74 32.81 9.58
C PRO A 16 19.54 31.77 10.38
N GLY A 17 20.62 31.26 9.79
CA GLY A 17 21.52 30.30 10.42
C GLY A 17 21.03 28.86 10.42
N TRP A 18 19.95 28.57 9.70
CA TRP A 18 19.43 27.25 9.36
C TRP A 18 19.55 27.03 7.85
N ILE A 19 19.55 25.78 7.40
CA ILE A 19 19.31 25.43 6.01
C ILE A 19 17.80 25.27 5.85
N ASN A 20 17.19 26.12 5.04
CA ASN A 20 15.76 26.15 4.79
C ASN A 20 15.44 25.27 3.57
N LEU A 21 14.52 24.33 3.74
CA LEU A 21 14.15 23.36 2.71
C LEU A 21 12.66 23.42 2.44
N ASP A 22 12.28 23.37 1.17
CA ASP A 22 10.88 23.21 0.76
C ASP A 22 10.81 22.48 -0.58
N ARG A 23 9.73 21.74 -0.82
CA ARG A 23 9.54 20.98 -2.06
C ARG A 23 9.02 21.87 -3.19
N TYR A 24 8.19 22.86 -2.87
CA TYR A 24 7.44 23.66 -3.84
C TYR A 24 7.83 25.13 -3.84
N VAL A 25 8.22 25.69 -2.71
CA VAL A 25 8.59 27.11 -2.59
C VAL A 25 10.10 27.29 -2.71
N THR A 26 10.57 28.15 -3.62
CA THR A 26 12.02 28.37 -3.82
C THR A 26 12.48 29.78 -3.43
N ASP A 27 11.57 30.71 -3.17
CA ASP A 27 11.91 32.11 -2.89
C ASP A 27 12.61 32.29 -1.52
N ALA A 28 12.25 31.50 -0.52
CA ALA A 28 12.80 31.56 0.84
C ALA A 28 13.67 30.34 1.22
N ALA A 29 13.61 29.27 0.41
CA ALA A 29 14.35 28.04 0.63
C ALA A 29 15.79 28.15 0.13
N ASP A 30 16.75 27.68 0.93
CA ASP A 30 18.14 27.51 0.51
C ASP A 30 18.29 26.30 -0.43
N LEU A 31 17.41 25.31 -0.27
CA LEU A 31 17.41 24.08 -1.05
C LEU A 31 15.99 23.61 -1.37
N GLN A 32 15.70 23.40 -2.66
CA GLN A 32 14.49 22.72 -3.06
C GLN A 32 14.63 21.21 -2.83
N ALA A 33 13.93 20.66 -1.83
CA ALA A 33 14.03 19.26 -1.46
C ALA A 33 12.74 18.70 -0.86
N ASP A 34 12.55 17.39 -1.01
CA ASP A 34 11.49 16.66 -0.33
C ASP A 34 11.90 16.36 1.12
N ALA A 35 11.03 16.70 2.09
CA ALA A 35 11.28 16.42 3.49
C ALA A 35 11.33 14.91 3.82
N ILE A 36 10.80 14.05 2.95
CA ILE A 36 10.81 12.59 3.11
C ILE A 36 12.10 11.97 2.53
N LEU A 37 12.84 12.70 1.69
CA LEU A 37 14.09 12.23 1.09
C LEU A 37 15.13 13.35 1.06
N LEU A 38 15.79 13.56 2.20
CA LEU A 38 16.75 14.63 2.37
C LEU A 38 18.10 14.31 1.71
N PRO A 39 18.74 15.30 1.07
CA PRO A 39 20.05 15.16 0.42
C PRO A 39 21.22 15.40 1.40
N PHE A 40 21.09 14.94 2.64
CA PHE A 40 22.14 15.06 3.67
C PHE A 40 22.73 13.70 4.06
N PRO A 41 24.02 13.62 4.40
CA PRO A 41 24.63 12.41 4.95
C PRO A 41 24.02 12.01 6.30
N ASP A 42 24.16 10.74 6.65
CA ASP A 42 23.78 10.22 7.96
C ASP A 42 24.50 10.98 9.09
N GLY A 43 23.79 11.32 10.16
CA GLY A 43 24.37 11.95 11.36
C GLY A 43 25.04 13.31 11.13
N SER A 44 24.65 14.04 10.08
CA SER A 44 25.25 15.34 9.71
C SER A 44 24.55 16.55 10.35
N GLY A 45 23.31 16.40 10.82
CA GLY A 45 22.51 17.45 11.44
C GLY A 45 22.60 17.48 12.97
N GLU A 46 22.44 18.65 13.59
CA GLU A 46 22.28 18.79 15.05
C GLU A 46 20.85 19.12 15.47
N ALA A 47 20.06 19.72 14.59
CA ALA A 47 18.67 20.06 14.85
C ALA A 47 17.85 20.03 13.57
N ALA A 48 16.60 19.60 13.67
CA ALA A 48 15.59 19.69 12.63
C ALA A 48 14.30 20.27 13.20
N GLU A 49 13.66 21.15 12.44
CA GLU A 49 12.34 21.67 12.76
C GLU A 49 11.41 21.50 11.55
N ALA A 50 10.19 21.03 11.81
CA ALA A 50 9.12 20.88 10.84
C ALA A 50 7.85 21.53 11.41
N LEU A 51 7.58 22.77 11.02
CA LEU A 51 6.49 23.58 11.58
C LEU A 51 5.34 23.63 10.57
N GLN A 52 4.17 23.11 10.94
CA GLN A 52 3.00 23.00 10.05
C GLN A 52 3.36 22.30 8.73
N LEU A 53 3.90 21.08 8.86
CA LEU A 53 4.40 20.28 7.73
C LEU A 53 3.79 18.89 7.67
N VAL A 54 3.79 18.16 8.80
CA VAL A 54 3.48 16.72 8.83
C VAL A 54 2.03 16.42 8.41
N GLU A 55 1.10 17.33 8.67
CA GLU A 55 -0.28 17.27 8.20
C GLU A 55 -0.38 17.20 6.67
N HIS A 56 0.56 17.82 5.95
CA HIS A 56 0.65 17.79 4.49
C HIS A 56 1.34 16.53 3.97
N LEU A 57 2.17 15.87 4.78
CA LEU A 57 2.81 14.60 4.41
C LEU A 57 1.86 13.42 4.54
N GLY A 58 0.86 13.53 5.41
CA GLY A 58 -0.06 12.44 5.76
C GLY A 58 0.59 11.42 6.70
N TYR A 59 -0.14 10.35 7.04
CA TYR A 59 0.31 9.34 8.01
C TYR A 59 1.62 8.65 7.59
N VAL A 60 1.64 8.03 6.40
CA VAL A 60 2.81 7.29 5.90
C VAL A 60 3.97 8.24 5.59
N GLY A 61 3.68 9.37 4.94
CA GLY A 61 4.70 10.39 4.64
C GLY A 61 5.37 10.93 5.90
N THR A 62 4.62 11.14 6.98
CA THR A 62 5.19 11.59 8.27
C THR A 62 6.07 10.52 8.90
N LEU A 63 5.65 9.26 8.92
CA LEU A 63 6.48 8.18 9.48
C LEU A 63 7.81 8.06 8.72
N TYR A 64 7.76 8.09 7.39
CA TYR A 64 8.96 8.01 6.55
C TYR A 64 9.83 9.28 6.64
N GLY A 65 9.20 10.46 6.77
CA GLY A 65 9.89 11.70 7.11
C GLY A 65 10.65 11.58 8.43
N LEU A 66 10.00 11.09 9.50
CA LEU A 66 10.65 10.89 10.79
C LEU A 66 11.84 9.91 10.71
N TYR A 67 11.73 8.81 9.97
CA TYR A 67 12.88 7.91 9.72
C TYR A 67 14.04 8.64 9.02
N GLU A 68 13.73 9.46 8.03
CA GLU A 68 14.71 10.23 7.28
C GLU A 68 15.35 11.34 8.14
N TRP A 69 14.58 12.01 8.99
CA TRP A 69 15.08 13.06 9.89
C TRP A 69 15.97 12.44 10.97
N SER A 70 15.56 11.29 11.52
CA SER A 70 16.36 10.49 12.45
C SER A 70 17.68 10.03 11.83
N ARG A 71 17.70 9.65 10.55
CA ARG A 71 18.91 9.31 9.79
C ARG A 71 19.88 10.49 9.70
N VAL A 72 19.37 11.67 9.35
CA VAL A 72 20.19 12.87 9.12
C VAL A 72 20.71 13.47 10.42
N LEU A 73 19.94 13.41 11.50
CA LEU A 73 20.37 13.94 12.80
C LEU A 73 21.44 13.04 13.44
N ALA A 74 22.49 13.69 13.99
CA ALA A 74 23.44 13.02 14.86
C ALA A 74 22.75 12.54 16.14
N PRO A 75 23.22 11.45 16.79
CA PRO A 75 22.79 11.09 18.14
C PRO A 75 22.83 12.28 19.11
N GLY A 76 21.74 12.48 19.85
CA GLY A 76 21.51 13.62 20.73
C GLY A 76 21.03 14.90 20.04
N GLY A 77 20.94 14.92 18.71
CA GLY A 77 20.35 16.03 17.94
C GLY A 77 18.86 16.21 18.23
N THR A 78 18.34 17.41 18.06
CA THR A 78 16.98 17.78 18.48
C THR A 78 15.99 17.81 17.32
N LEU A 79 14.78 17.32 17.56
CA LEU A 79 13.65 17.46 16.65
C LEU A 79 12.55 18.31 17.30
N LEU A 80 12.02 19.26 16.54
CA LEU A 80 10.79 19.98 16.86
C LEU A 80 9.78 19.78 15.73
N VAL A 81 8.57 19.36 16.04
CA VAL A 81 7.47 19.27 15.08
C VAL A 81 6.29 20.07 15.62
N GLU A 82 5.66 20.87 14.77
CA GLU A 82 4.36 21.47 15.04
C GLU A 82 3.35 21.06 13.98
N THR A 83 2.14 20.76 14.40
CA THR A 83 1.04 20.32 13.53
C THR A 83 -0.30 20.74 14.13
N PRO A 84 -1.39 20.84 13.35
CA PRO A 84 -2.72 21.01 13.92
C PRO A 84 -3.08 19.93 14.94
N ASP A 85 -3.61 20.32 16.09
CA ASP A 85 -4.12 19.41 17.12
C ASP A 85 -5.45 18.81 16.66
N ARG A 86 -5.50 17.49 16.40
CA ARG A 86 -6.72 16.83 15.93
C ARG A 86 -7.92 17.09 16.84
N VAL A 87 -7.75 16.96 18.15
CA VAL A 87 -8.87 17.03 19.09
C VAL A 87 -9.39 18.45 19.19
N VAL A 88 -8.48 19.43 19.32
CA VAL A 88 -8.88 20.83 19.40
C VAL A 88 -9.47 21.31 18.08
N THR A 89 -8.84 20.99 16.95
CA THR A 89 -9.32 21.37 15.60
C THR A 89 -10.73 20.86 15.34
N LEU A 90 -10.99 19.57 15.61
CA LEU A 90 -12.32 18.99 15.41
C LEU A 90 -13.37 19.60 16.33
N ARG A 91 -13.04 19.86 17.61
CA ARG A 91 -13.95 20.52 18.54
C ARG A 91 -14.28 21.94 18.08
N THR A 92 -13.29 22.73 17.70
CA THR A 92 -13.51 24.10 17.20
C THR A 92 -14.45 24.11 15.99
N VAL A 93 -14.27 23.18 15.05
CA VAL A 93 -15.14 23.10 13.85
C VAL A 93 -16.57 22.67 14.18
N ILE A 94 -16.76 21.83 15.21
CA ILE A 94 -18.09 21.34 15.62
C ILE A 94 -18.83 22.37 16.49
N ASP A 95 -18.13 23.01 17.42
CA ASP A 95 -18.71 23.89 18.44
C ASP A 95 -18.96 25.32 17.91
N GLU A 96 -18.12 25.80 16.99
CA GLU A 96 -18.34 27.07 16.28
C GLU A 96 -18.99 26.75 14.94
N GLU A 97 -20.32 26.90 14.80
CA GLU A 97 -21.04 26.75 13.52
C GLU A 97 -20.19 27.26 12.34
N SER A 98 -19.60 26.31 11.59
CA SER A 98 -18.35 26.45 10.83
C SER A 98 -17.89 27.90 10.56
N SER A 99 -17.07 28.47 11.44
CA SER A 99 -16.41 29.74 11.08
C SER A 99 -15.46 29.48 9.91
N ASP A 100 -15.46 30.33 8.89
CA ASP A 100 -14.53 30.24 7.76
C ASP A 100 -13.05 30.21 8.22
N ALA A 101 -12.76 30.69 9.43
CA ALA A 101 -11.45 30.67 10.05
C ALA A 101 -11.00 29.29 10.53
N ALA A 102 -11.91 28.35 10.81
CA ALA A 102 -11.57 26.99 11.27
C ALA A 102 -11.27 26.02 10.10
N ARG A 103 -11.84 26.27 8.91
CA ARG A 103 -11.70 25.39 7.74
C ARG A 103 -10.25 25.16 7.30
N PRO A 104 -9.37 26.18 7.25
CA PRO A 104 -7.97 25.98 6.88
C PRO A 104 -7.20 25.08 7.86
N TRP A 105 -7.59 25.02 9.13
CA TRP A 105 -6.96 24.12 10.11
C TRP A 105 -7.36 22.66 9.89
N LEU A 106 -8.57 22.42 9.40
CA LEU A 106 -9.07 21.08 9.12
C LEU A 106 -8.58 20.55 7.77
N PHE A 107 -8.71 21.34 6.70
CA PHE A 107 -8.46 20.90 5.33
C PHE A 107 -7.18 21.46 4.70
N GLY A 108 -6.53 22.41 5.37
CA GLY A 108 -5.49 23.22 4.74
C GLY A 108 -6.05 24.19 3.71
N THR A 109 -5.22 24.61 2.78
CA THR A 109 -5.66 25.39 1.61
C THR A 109 -5.54 24.58 0.32
N GLU A 110 -6.26 25.01 -0.72
CA GLU A 110 -6.20 24.39 -2.05
C GLU A 110 -4.91 24.74 -2.83
N GLN A 111 -4.03 25.55 -2.23
CA GLN A 111 -2.72 25.81 -2.82
C GLN A 111 -1.90 24.52 -2.86
N ARG A 112 -1.07 24.39 -3.90
CA ARG A 112 -0.25 23.20 -4.10
C ARG A 112 0.60 22.90 -2.87
N GLY A 113 0.42 21.70 -2.31
CA GLY A 113 1.18 21.24 -1.13
C GLY A 113 0.67 21.77 0.21
N GLN A 114 -0.39 22.56 0.24
CA GLN A 114 -0.97 23.15 1.45
C GLN A 114 -2.24 22.43 1.94
N THR A 115 -2.68 21.38 1.24
CA THR A 115 -3.82 20.57 1.68
C THR A 115 -3.42 19.71 2.87
N HIS A 116 -4.27 19.66 3.89
CA HIS A 116 -4.07 18.75 5.02
C HIS A 116 -4.55 17.37 4.60
N ARG A 117 -3.65 16.39 4.70
CA ARG A 117 -3.93 14.98 4.38
C ARG A 117 -4.26 14.17 5.63
N TYR A 118 -3.87 14.67 6.80
CA TYR A 118 -4.05 13.97 8.07
C TYR A 118 -4.04 14.95 9.24
N LEU A 119 -4.76 14.60 10.31
CA LEU A 119 -4.71 15.29 11.60
C LEU A 119 -4.19 14.33 12.67
N PHE A 120 -3.17 14.74 13.41
CA PHE A 120 -2.50 13.89 14.39
C PHE A 120 -3.07 14.08 15.80
N SER A 121 -3.17 12.99 16.55
CA SER A 121 -3.22 13.06 18.01
C SER A 121 -1.81 13.08 18.60
N ALA A 122 -1.72 13.51 19.87
CA ALA A 122 -0.46 13.49 20.60
C ALA A 122 0.14 12.08 20.69
N ASP A 123 -0.67 11.07 21.03
CA ASP A 123 -0.23 9.68 21.18
C ASP A 123 0.31 9.09 19.88
N GLU A 124 -0.39 9.31 18.75
CA GLU A 124 0.04 8.83 17.45
C GLU A 124 1.39 9.44 17.05
N LEU A 125 1.52 10.76 17.18
CA LEU A 125 2.74 11.46 16.82
C LEU A 125 3.93 11.04 17.70
N ALA A 126 3.71 10.84 19.00
CA ALA A 126 4.72 10.35 19.93
C ALA A 126 5.18 8.92 19.61
N GLN A 127 4.23 8.03 19.29
CA GLN A 127 4.52 6.65 18.90
C GLN A 127 5.34 6.60 17.62
N MET A 128 4.97 7.39 16.60
CA MET A 128 5.70 7.45 15.33
C MET A 128 7.13 7.97 15.52
N ALA A 129 7.33 9.02 16.32
CA ALA A 129 8.67 9.53 16.63
C ALA A 129 9.52 8.48 17.35
N THR A 130 8.96 7.81 18.35
CA THR A 130 9.65 6.72 19.08
C THR A 130 10.05 5.59 18.12
N GLN A 131 9.11 5.17 17.26
CA GLN A 131 9.34 4.13 16.24
C GLN A 131 10.45 4.53 15.25
N ALA A 132 10.58 5.82 14.94
CA ALA A 132 11.62 6.35 14.07
C ALA A 132 13.00 6.48 14.73
N GLY A 133 13.14 6.13 16.01
CA GLY A 133 14.40 6.16 16.75
C GLY A 133 14.65 7.47 17.50
N PHE A 134 13.60 8.22 17.81
CA PHE A 134 13.67 9.33 18.76
C PHE A 134 13.43 8.84 20.19
N GLU A 135 14.01 9.56 21.15
CA GLU A 135 13.85 9.38 22.60
C GLU A 135 13.52 10.72 23.26
N SER A 136 13.18 10.69 24.56
CA SER A 136 12.72 11.87 25.30
C SER A 136 11.60 12.61 24.54
N VAL A 137 10.64 11.83 24.03
CA VAL A 137 9.55 12.33 23.20
C VAL A 137 8.49 12.94 24.11
N GLU A 138 8.27 14.24 23.95
CA GLU A 138 7.24 14.99 24.66
C GLU A 138 6.31 15.63 23.63
N VAL A 139 5.00 15.54 23.85
CA VAL A 139 4.00 16.17 22.99
C VAL A 139 3.04 16.97 23.86
N GLU A 140 2.94 18.26 23.57
CA GLU A 140 2.06 19.18 24.28
C GLU A 140 1.10 19.87 23.32
N SER A 141 -0.12 20.10 23.77
CA SER A 141 -1.06 20.99 23.07
C SER A 141 -0.76 22.42 23.48
N ILE A 142 -0.42 23.26 22.51
CA ILE A 142 -0.19 24.69 22.72
C ILE A 142 -1.54 25.40 22.58
N ALA A 143 -2.47 25.05 23.48
CA ALA A 143 -3.82 25.58 23.51
C ALA A 143 -3.90 27.04 24.02
N ALA A 144 -2.77 27.75 24.14
CA ALA A 144 -2.73 29.14 24.59
C ALA A 144 -3.42 30.13 23.61
N ARG A 145 -3.85 29.65 22.43
CA ARG A 145 -4.59 30.39 21.41
C ARG A 145 -5.63 29.46 20.78
N PRO A 146 -6.92 29.50 21.21
CA PRO A 146 -8.00 28.72 20.60
C PRO A 146 -8.05 28.86 19.07
N GLU A 147 -7.69 30.03 18.56
CA GLU A 147 -7.56 30.36 17.14
C GLU A 147 -6.40 29.67 16.38
N ARG A 148 -5.53 28.93 17.08
CA ARG A 148 -4.38 28.18 16.51
C ARG A 148 -4.20 26.83 17.23
N PRO A 149 -5.04 25.83 16.93
CA PRO A 149 -4.98 24.54 17.57
C PRO A 149 -3.70 23.80 17.16
N THR A 150 -2.64 23.86 17.97
CA THR A 150 -1.32 23.31 17.60
C THR A 150 -0.84 22.29 18.63
N LEU A 151 -0.43 21.11 18.16
CA LEU A 151 0.42 20.18 18.89
C LEU A 151 1.88 20.49 18.60
N ARG A 152 2.71 20.47 19.64
CA ARG A 152 4.17 20.52 19.52
C ARG A 152 4.77 19.24 20.07
N LEU A 153 5.55 18.58 19.24
CA LEU A 153 6.43 17.49 19.63
C LEU A 153 7.86 18.01 19.76
N THR A 154 8.51 17.68 20.87
CA THR A 154 9.96 17.80 21.04
C THR A 154 10.54 16.41 21.26
N ALA A 155 11.71 16.15 20.67
CA ALA A 155 12.40 14.88 20.88
C ALA A 155 13.91 15.02 20.66
N ARG A 156 14.65 13.99 21.08
CA ARG A 156 16.08 13.84 20.79
C ARG A 156 16.31 12.60 19.96
N ARG A 157 17.25 12.66 19.02
CA ARG A 157 17.69 11.46 18.30
C ARG A 157 18.41 10.55 19.29
N ALA A 158 17.90 9.34 19.47
CA ALA A 158 18.52 8.35 20.35
C ALA A 158 19.91 7.92 19.86
N ALA A 159 20.62 7.16 20.69
CA ALA A 159 21.86 6.52 20.28
C ALA A 159 21.66 5.59 19.08
N ASP A 160 22.73 5.42 18.29
CA ASP A 160 22.73 4.47 17.20
C ASP A 160 22.75 3.03 17.71
N THR A 161 21.79 2.25 17.24
CA THR A 161 21.77 0.79 17.35
C THR A 161 21.81 0.16 15.96
N PRO A 162 22.26 -1.10 15.82
CA PRO A 162 22.19 -1.83 14.55
C PRO A 162 20.78 -1.79 13.93
N VAL A 163 19.73 -1.91 14.75
CA VAL A 163 18.34 -1.84 14.32
C VAL A 163 18.01 -0.46 13.77
N THR A 164 18.31 0.63 14.48
CA THR A 164 17.97 1.99 14.01
C THR A 164 18.64 2.34 12.68
N ARG A 165 19.92 1.96 12.49
CA ARG A 165 20.63 2.16 11.22
C ARG A 165 20.04 1.33 10.09
N PHE A 166 19.75 0.06 10.37
CA PHE A 166 19.11 -0.84 9.42
C PHE A 166 17.74 -0.30 8.98
N THR A 167 16.90 0.07 9.94
CA THR A 167 15.54 0.58 9.71
C THR A 167 15.57 1.85 8.87
N ALA A 168 16.40 2.84 9.21
CA ALA A 168 16.54 4.07 8.42
C ALA A 168 16.96 3.78 6.97
N LYS A 169 17.95 2.90 6.78
CA LYS A 169 18.43 2.51 5.44
C LYS A 169 17.37 1.74 4.65
N LEU A 170 16.63 0.85 5.29
CA LEU A 170 15.56 0.07 4.66
C LEU A 170 14.42 0.98 4.17
N HIS A 171 13.91 1.87 5.03
CA HIS A 171 12.81 2.77 4.69
C HIS A 171 13.21 3.72 3.56
N ARG A 172 14.42 4.29 3.60
CA ARG A 172 14.96 5.08 2.49
C ARG A 172 15.05 4.26 1.19
N SER A 173 15.45 2.99 1.28
CA SER A 173 15.54 2.09 0.13
C SER A 173 14.16 1.80 -0.49
N PHE A 174 13.10 1.66 0.31
CA PHE A 174 11.75 1.50 -0.23
C PHE A 174 11.28 2.70 -1.04
N VAL A 175 11.55 3.92 -0.54
CA VAL A 175 11.20 5.15 -1.27
C VAL A 175 12.02 5.29 -2.55
N THR A 176 13.34 5.15 -2.45
CA THR A 176 14.25 5.35 -3.60
C THR A 176 14.16 4.28 -4.69
N SER A 177 13.67 3.08 -4.35
CA SER A 177 13.45 1.99 -5.32
C SER A 177 12.03 1.96 -5.90
N GLY A 178 11.13 2.83 -5.42
CA GLY A 178 9.73 2.86 -5.83
C GLY A 178 8.90 1.67 -5.32
N VAL A 179 9.35 0.98 -4.25
CA VAL A 179 8.54 -0.02 -3.54
C VAL A 179 7.38 0.66 -2.80
N LEU A 180 7.61 1.88 -2.34
CA LEU A 180 6.63 2.72 -1.68
C LEU A 180 6.76 4.15 -2.17
N ASP A 181 5.63 4.76 -2.53
CA ASP A 181 5.50 6.22 -2.58
C ASP A 181 4.78 6.68 -1.29
N PRO A 182 5.46 7.36 -0.36
CA PRO A 182 4.83 7.83 0.87
C PRO A 182 3.74 8.89 0.63
N SER A 183 3.66 9.46 -0.58
CA SER A 183 2.59 10.35 -0.99
C SER A 183 1.37 9.64 -1.58
N ASP A 184 1.45 8.35 -1.86
CA ASP A 184 0.34 7.53 -2.34
C ASP A 184 0.37 6.16 -1.64
N THR A 185 -0.27 6.10 -0.47
CA THR A 185 -0.25 4.91 0.38
C THR A 185 -0.76 3.69 -0.39
N PRO A 186 0.08 2.68 -0.63
CA PRO A 186 -0.31 1.55 -1.45
C PRO A 186 -1.14 0.54 -0.65
N GLN A 187 -1.91 -0.28 -1.37
CA GLN A 187 -2.73 -1.35 -0.79
C GLN A 187 -1.92 -2.40 0.01
N HIS A 188 -0.59 -2.43 -0.15
CA HIS A 188 0.30 -3.41 0.46
C HIS A 188 1.07 -2.93 1.70
N MET A 189 0.65 -1.83 2.34
CA MET A 189 1.38 -1.30 3.51
C MET A 189 1.49 -2.29 4.67
N ALA A 190 0.40 -3.00 5.02
CA ALA A 190 0.41 -3.97 6.11
C ALA A 190 1.43 -5.10 5.90
N ALA A 191 1.64 -5.51 4.63
CA ALA A 191 2.67 -6.49 4.28
C ALA A 191 4.09 -5.93 4.50
N LEU A 192 4.33 -4.67 4.12
CA LEU A 192 5.62 -4.00 4.37
C LEU A 192 5.89 -3.85 5.87
N GLU A 193 4.89 -3.49 6.66
CA GLU A 193 5.02 -3.38 8.13
C GLU A 193 5.40 -4.72 8.77
N THR A 194 4.73 -5.80 8.37
CA THR A 194 5.05 -7.16 8.81
C THR A 194 6.50 -7.55 8.47
N ILE A 195 6.96 -7.18 7.27
CA ILE A 195 8.34 -7.42 6.83
C ILE A 195 9.31 -6.60 7.68
N CYS A 196 9.04 -5.32 7.90
CA CYS A 196 9.87 -4.43 8.74
C CYS A 196 9.98 -4.94 10.17
N GLU A 197 8.90 -5.44 10.76
CA GLU A 197 8.90 -6.01 12.10
C GLU A 197 9.81 -7.25 12.18
N ARG A 198 9.64 -8.20 11.26
CA ARG A 198 10.48 -9.41 11.20
C ARG A 198 11.94 -9.09 10.89
N ALA A 199 12.19 -8.12 10.02
CA ALA A 199 13.53 -7.65 9.72
C ALA A 199 14.20 -7.02 10.94
N SER A 200 13.47 -6.22 11.72
CA SER A 200 13.98 -5.63 12.96
C SER A 200 14.36 -6.71 13.98
N LYS A 201 13.52 -7.74 14.14
CA LYS A 201 13.82 -8.91 15.00
C LYS A 201 15.07 -9.66 14.51
N LEU A 202 15.21 -9.88 13.20
CA LEU A 202 16.40 -10.51 12.62
C LEU A 202 17.69 -9.73 12.93
N ILE A 203 17.66 -8.39 12.92
CA ILE A 203 18.83 -7.58 13.26
C ILE A 203 19.17 -7.66 14.75
N GLN A 204 18.17 -7.82 15.62
CA GLN A 204 18.39 -8.03 17.06
C GLN A 204 18.99 -9.40 17.36
N THR A 205 18.49 -10.45 16.67
CA THR A 205 18.94 -11.84 16.84
C THR A 205 19.28 -12.47 15.48
N PRO A 206 20.49 -12.20 14.96
CA PRO A 206 20.92 -12.71 13.65
C PRO A 206 20.90 -14.24 13.56
N SER A 207 20.28 -14.77 12.50
CA SER A 207 20.21 -16.20 12.19
C SER A 207 20.12 -16.39 10.68
N ALA A 208 20.86 -17.36 10.15
CA ALA A 208 20.80 -17.76 8.74
C ALA A 208 19.43 -18.31 8.35
N GLU A 209 18.81 -19.08 9.26
CA GLU A 209 17.46 -19.60 9.09
C GLU A 209 16.43 -18.47 9.03
N SER A 210 16.47 -17.54 9.99
CA SER A 210 15.57 -16.39 10.04
C SER A 210 15.75 -15.46 8.84
N LEU A 211 16.98 -15.30 8.34
CA LEU A 211 17.26 -14.57 7.11
C LEU A 211 16.61 -15.26 5.90
N THR A 212 16.76 -16.58 5.78
CA THR A 212 16.15 -17.37 4.70
C THR A 212 14.63 -17.27 4.72
N GLN A 213 14.02 -17.35 5.91
CA GLN A 213 12.57 -17.17 6.09
C GLN A 213 12.12 -15.76 5.68
N LEU A 214 12.86 -14.72 6.07
CA LEU A 214 12.54 -13.33 5.71
C LEU A 214 12.71 -13.06 4.21
N VAL A 215 13.74 -13.64 3.59
CA VAL A 215 13.97 -13.58 2.14
C VAL A 215 12.81 -14.26 1.41
N SER A 216 12.41 -15.45 1.83
CA SER A 216 11.27 -16.16 1.24
C SER A 216 9.97 -15.37 1.39
N LEU A 217 9.71 -14.81 2.58
CA LEU A 217 8.54 -13.96 2.84
C LEU A 217 8.53 -12.72 1.96
N SER A 218 9.62 -11.96 1.93
CA SER A 218 9.70 -10.71 1.16
C SER A 218 9.63 -10.96 -0.35
N ALA A 219 10.29 -12.02 -0.85
CA ALA A 219 10.32 -12.35 -2.27
C ALA A 219 8.96 -12.84 -2.78
N ARG A 220 8.13 -13.44 -1.92
CA ARG A 220 6.72 -13.76 -2.22
C ARG A 220 5.94 -12.52 -2.62
N TYR A 221 6.18 -11.39 -1.95
CA TYR A 221 5.51 -10.13 -2.24
C TYR A 221 6.16 -9.39 -3.41
N SER A 222 7.45 -9.15 -3.33
CA SER A 222 8.21 -8.47 -4.38
C SER A 222 9.70 -8.73 -4.22
N PRO A 223 10.41 -9.20 -5.27
CA PRO A 223 11.86 -9.37 -5.21
C PRO A 223 12.59 -8.04 -4.94
N ARG A 224 11.99 -6.90 -5.31
CA ARG A 224 12.55 -5.58 -5.02
C ARG A 224 12.56 -5.26 -3.52
N VAL A 225 11.55 -5.69 -2.76
CA VAL A 225 11.55 -5.58 -1.29
C VAL A 225 12.70 -6.38 -0.70
N THR A 226 12.93 -7.59 -1.20
CA THR A 226 14.08 -8.40 -0.80
C THR A 226 15.41 -7.73 -1.15
N ALA A 227 15.53 -7.11 -2.33
CA ALA A 227 16.72 -6.34 -2.70
C ALA A 227 16.98 -5.19 -1.72
N CYS A 228 15.94 -4.44 -1.33
CA CYS A 228 16.03 -3.38 -0.33
C CYS A 228 16.51 -3.92 1.03
N LEU A 229 15.95 -5.03 1.50
CA LEU A 229 16.37 -5.71 2.74
C LEU A 229 17.86 -6.08 2.70
N LEU A 230 18.30 -6.76 1.65
CA LEU A 230 19.71 -7.18 1.50
C LEU A 230 20.67 -6.01 1.34
N GLY A 231 20.21 -4.90 0.77
CA GLY A 231 20.97 -3.65 0.70
C GLY A 231 21.09 -2.97 2.05
N ALA A 232 20.07 -3.12 2.92
CA ALA A 232 20.03 -2.50 4.24
C ALA A 232 20.80 -3.28 5.31
N LEU A 233 21.02 -4.59 5.13
CA LEU A 233 21.73 -5.44 6.10
C LEU A 233 23.08 -4.84 6.54
N PRO A 234 23.41 -4.94 7.84
CA PRO A 234 24.72 -4.51 8.34
C PRO A 234 25.83 -5.43 7.81
N VAL A 235 27.03 -4.86 7.58
CA VAL A 235 28.21 -5.62 7.19
C VAL A 235 28.79 -6.30 8.42
N THR A 236 28.43 -7.56 8.65
CA THR A 236 28.90 -8.38 9.78
C THR A 236 29.29 -9.78 9.31
N SER A 237 30.23 -10.42 10.01
CA SER A 237 30.64 -11.82 9.72
C SER A 237 29.57 -12.86 10.04
N THR A 238 28.43 -12.44 10.61
CA THR A 238 27.29 -13.29 10.96
C THR A 238 26.51 -13.79 9.75
N TRP A 239 26.65 -13.13 8.58
CA TRP A 239 25.93 -13.50 7.37
C TRP A 239 26.83 -14.32 6.43
N PRO A 240 26.52 -15.60 6.14
CA PRO A 240 27.35 -16.41 5.27
C PRO A 240 27.41 -15.83 3.85
N ALA A 241 28.61 -15.49 3.36
CA ALA A 241 28.79 -14.80 2.08
C ALA A 241 28.24 -15.61 0.89
N GLY A 242 28.36 -16.95 0.94
CA GLY A 242 27.81 -17.84 -0.07
C GLY A 242 26.28 -17.80 -0.13
N GLU A 243 25.61 -17.87 1.02
CA GLU A 243 24.14 -17.77 1.10
C GLU A 243 23.65 -16.40 0.63
N LEU A 244 24.30 -15.31 1.06
CA LEU A 244 23.96 -13.96 0.59
C LEU A 244 24.13 -13.82 -0.94
N ALA A 245 25.19 -14.40 -1.51
CA ALA A 245 25.41 -14.38 -2.96
C ALA A 245 24.30 -15.17 -3.70
N GLN A 246 23.93 -16.34 -3.17
CA GLN A 246 22.86 -17.16 -3.73
C GLN A 246 21.50 -16.44 -3.68
N VAL A 247 21.17 -15.82 -2.54
CA VAL A 247 19.94 -15.02 -2.40
C VAL A 247 19.94 -13.84 -3.38
N ARG A 248 21.07 -13.14 -3.56
CA ARG A 248 21.16 -12.03 -4.53
C ARG A 248 20.95 -12.50 -5.96
N CYS A 249 21.49 -13.66 -6.33
CA CYS A 249 21.25 -14.27 -7.64
C CYS A 249 19.77 -14.61 -7.82
N LEU A 250 19.14 -15.23 -6.81
CA LEU A 250 17.70 -15.51 -6.85
C LEU A 250 16.88 -14.24 -7.05
N VAL A 251 17.13 -13.19 -6.27
CA VAL A 251 16.40 -11.92 -6.38
C VAL A 251 16.51 -11.33 -7.79
N ALA A 252 17.72 -11.31 -8.37
CA ALA A 252 17.93 -10.82 -9.73
C ALA A 252 17.17 -11.66 -10.78
N ASP A 253 17.10 -12.98 -10.60
CA ASP A 253 16.34 -13.86 -11.48
C ASP A 253 14.83 -13.63 -11.35
N LEU A 254 14.32 -13.47 -10.13
CA LEU A 254 12.91 -13.17 -9.86
C LEU A 254 12.50 -11.81 -10.44
N GLU A 255 13.35 -10.79 -10.33
CA GLU A 255 13.11 -9.48 -10.96
C GLU A 255 13.06 -9.60 -12.49
N ARG A 256 14.03 -10.28 -13.10
CA ARG A 256 14.08 -10.50 -14.56
C ARG A 256 12.84 -11.28 -15.05
N ALA A 257 12.39 -12.25 -14.27
CA ALA A 257 11.21 -13.04 -14.54
C ALA A 257 9.89 -12.32 -14.21
N ARG A 258 9.93 -11.07 -13.73
CA ARG A 258 8.74 -10.30 -13.28
C ARG A 258 7.89 -11.13 -12.31
N PHE A 259 8.52 -11.66 -11.27
CA PHE A 259 7.91 -12.65 -10.40
C PHE A 259 6.51 -12.28 -9.86
N PRO A 260 6.24 -11.05 -9.38
CA PRO A 260 4.89 -10.68 -8.94
C PRO A 260 3.81 -10.84 -10.03
N ALA A 261 4.15 -10.56 -11.30
CA ALA A 261 3.27 -10.79 -12.44
C ALA A 261 3.02 -12.29 -12.69
N ARG A 262 4.06 -13.12 -12.54
CA ARG A 262 3.94 -14.58 -12.63
C ARG A 262 3.03 -15.14 -11.54
N LEU A 263 3.18 -14.63 -10.30
CA LEU A 263 2.31 -14.99 -9.17
C LEU A 263 0.87 -14.57 -9.41
N ALA A 264 0.65 -13.35 -9.92
CA ALA A 264 -0.67 -12.86 -10.29
C ALA A 264 -1.33 -13.77 -11.35
N CYS A 265 -0.57 -14.26 -12.32
CA CYS A 265 -1.08 -15.18 -13.34
C CYS A 265 -1.37 -16.58 -12.76
N ARG A 266 -0.51 -17.07 -11.86
CA ARG A 266 -0.79 -18.31 -11.11
C ARG A 266 -2.10 -18.19 -10.34
N TRP A 267 -2.23 -17.08 -9.61
CA TRP A 267 -3.42 -16.78 -8.84
C TRP A 267 -4.65 -16.77 -9.72
N ARG A 268 -4.60 -16.05 -10.85
CA ARG A 268 -5.70 -15.99 -11.81
C ARG A 268 -6.15 -17.37 -12.32
N ALA A 269 -5.20 -18.27 -12.56
CA ALA A 269 -5.47 -19.60 -13.12
C ALA A 269 -6.06 -20.60 -12.12
N ILE A 270 -5.93 -20.34 -10.81
CA ILE A 270 -6.50 -21.23 -9.77
C ILE A 270 -8.02 -21.09 -9.78
N PRO A 271 -8.79 -22.18 -10.01
CA PRO A 271 -10.25 -22.14 -9.90
C PRO A 271 -10.67 -21.77 -8.47
N LYS A 272 -11.60 -20.82 -8.36
CA LYS A 272 -12.12 -20.32 -7.08
C LYS A 272 -13.63 -20.29 -7.11
N GLN A 273 -14.24 -20.79 -6.05
CA GLN A 273 -15.66 -20.60 -5.81
C GLN A 273 -15.86 -19.39 -4.90
N PRO A 274 -17.03 -18.72 -4.96
CA PRO A 274 -17.38 -17.70 -3.97
C PRO A 274 -17.24 -18.26 -2.54
N GLY A 275 -16.65 -17.47 -1.64
CA GLY A 275 -16.36 -17.82 -0.26
C GLY A 275 -15.11 -18.67 -0.05
N THR A 276 -14.39 -19.07 -1.11
CA THR A 276 -13.20 -19.95 -0.98
C THR A 276 -11.88 -19.24 -1.25
N ALA A 277 -11.88 -17.92 -1.50
CA ALA A 277 -10.68 -17.22 -1.95
C ALA A 277 -9.55 -17.26 -0.90
N ASP A 278 -9.86 -17.11 0.39
CA ASP A 278 -8.85 -17.12 1.46
C ASP A 278 -8.15 -18.48 1.59
N ALA A 279 -8.92 -19.58 1.49
CA ALA A 279 -8.37 -20.93 1.50
C ALA A 279 -7.47 -21.17 0.28
N ALA A 280 -7.90 -20.74 -0.91
CA ALA A 280 -7.10 -20.81 -2.12
C ALA A 280 -5.81 -19.97 -2.02
N TRP A 281 -5.89 -18.78 -1.40
CA TRP A 281 -4.74 -17.90 -1.18
C TRP A 281 -3.71 -18.56 -0.28
N ALA A 282 -4.15 -19.12 0.87
CA ALA A 282 -3.27 -19.82 1.80
C ALA A 282 -2.56 -21.03 1.17
N LEU A 283 -3.22 -21.74 0.25
CA LEU A 283 -2.60 -22.82 -0.52
C LEU A 283 -1.54 -22.30 -1.50
N LEU A 284 -1.85 -21.23 -2.23
CA LEU A 284 -0.89 -20.59 -3.14
C LEU A 284 0.34 -20.06 -2.39
N GLU A 285 0.16 -19.46 -1.21
CA GLU A 285 1.27 -19.01 -0.38
C GLU A 285 2.22 -20.14 0.01
N ARG A 286 1.69 -21.33 0.31
CA ARG A 286 2.49 -22.53 0.59
C ARG A 286 3.22 -23.02 -0.65
N GLU A 287 2.54 -23.05 -1.80
CA GLU A 287 3.14 -23.39 -3.10
C GLU A 287 4.32 -22.45 -3.43
N ILE A 288 4.14 -21.14 -3.26
CA ILE A 288 5.20 -20.14 -3.49
C ILE A 288 6.36 -20.33 -2.51
N SER A 289 6.08 -20.57 -1.23
CA SER A 289 7.14 -20.84 -0.24
C SER A 289 7.95 -22.08 -0.56
N LEU A 290 7.31 -23.15 -1.06
CA LEU A 290 8.00 -24.35 -1.52
C LEU A 290 8.85 -24.08 -2.76
N TYR A 291 8.32 -23.33 -3.73
CA TYR A 291 9.07 -22.92 -4.92
C TYR A 291 10.30 -22.08 -4.55
N LEU A 292 10.17 -21.08 -3.67
CA LEU A 292 11.29 -20.25 -3.24
C LEU A 292 12.33 -21.05 -2.45
N THR A 293 11.90 -21.98 -1.59
CA THR A 293 12.79 -22.92 -0.89
C THR A 293 13.55 -23.80 -1.88
N ALA A 294 12.86 -24.36 -2.88
CA ALA A 294 13.48 -25.17 -3.95
C ALA A 294 14.56 -24.39 -4.74
N ARG A 295 14.38 -23.07 -4.89
CA ARG A 295 15.34 -22.19 -5.55
C ARG A 295 16.54 -21.82 -4.67
N LEU A 296 16.37 -21.80 -3.34
CA LEU A 296 17.42 -21.48 -2.37
C LEU A 296 18.22 -22.70 -1.93
N CYS A 297 17.61 -23.88 -1.85
CA CYS A 297 18.23 -25.12 -1.39
C CYS A 297 18.04 -26.22 -2.43
N PRO A 298 18.89 -26.31 -3.47
CA PRO A 298 18.74 -27.35 -4.49
C PRO A 298 19.02 -28.75 -3.90
N GLY A 299 18.15 -29.72 -4.18
CA GLY A 299 18.24 -31.11 -3.70
C GLY A 299 17.20 -32.02 -4.39
N GLU A 300 17.38 -33.34 -4.30
CA GLU A 300 16.50 -34.32 -4.95
C GLU A 300 15.03 -34.15 -4.50
N GLY A 301 14.09 -34.12 -5.45
CA GLY A 301 12.64 -33.93 -5.22
C GLY A 301 12.14 -32.48 -5.32
N LEU A 302 13.01 -31.47 -5.24
CA LEU A 302 12.63 -30.05 -5.36
C LEU A 302 12.62 -29.55 -6.82
N ASP A 303 13.24 -30.29 -7.73
CA ASP A 303 13.28 -29.96 -9.16
C ASP A 303 11.90 -30.06 -9.83
N GLU A 304 11.09 -31.06 -9.45
CA GLU A 304 9.74 -31.24 -9.98
C GLU A 304 8.81 -30.11 -9.52
N VAL A 305 8.92 -29.69 -8.25
CA VAL A 305 8.20 -28.54 -7.71
C VAL A 305 8.52 -27.28 -8.51
N ARG A 306 9.80 -27.05 -8.78
CA ARG A 306 10.27 -25.91 -9.59
C ARG A 306 9.73 -25.97 -11.01
N ALA A 307 9.89 -27.10 -11.70
CA ALA A 307 9.44 -27.26 -13.08
C ALA A 307 7.92 -27.09 -13.23
N THR A 308 7.16 -27.64 -12.29
CA THR A 308 5.68 -27.51 -12.26
C THR A 308 5.25 -26.06 -12.07
N PHE A 309 5.87 -25.35 -11.12
CA PHE A 309 5.57 -23.94 -10.89
C PHE A 309 5.97 -23.08 -12.08
N ASP A 310 7.13 -23.36 -12.68
CA ASP A 310 7.63 -22.63 -13.84
C ASP A 310 6.70 -22.79 -15.03
N ALA A 311 6.25 -24.01 -15.33
CA ALA A 311 5.27 -24.29 -16.37
C ALA A 311 3.93 -23.60 -16.10
N ALA A 312 3.44 -23.61 -14.85
CA ALA A 312 2.18 -22.99 -14.47
C ALA A 312 2.18 -21.45 -14.54
N THR A 313 3.34 -20.82 -14.75
CA THR A 313 3.52 -19.37 -14.70
C THR A 313 4.36 -18.81 -15.85
N ALA A 314 4.47 -19.54 -16.96
CA ALA A 314 5.36 -19.21 -18.07
C ALA A 314 4.96 -17.91 -18.81
N ASP A 315 3.67 -17.70 -19.05
CA ASP A 315 3.18 -16.62 -19.92
C ASP A 315 2.22 -15.68 -19.18
N PRO A 316 2.70 -14.57 -18.62
CA PRO A 316 1.82 -13.62 -17.97
C PRO A 316 1.02 -12.80 -18.99
N SER A 317 -0.29 -12.70 -18.77
CA SER A 317 -1.16 -11.80 -19.54
C SER A 317 -0.79 -10.32 -19.33
N PRO A 318 -1.18 -9.40 -20.25
CA PRO A 318 -0.87 -7.97 -20.12
C PRO A 318 -1.30 -7.34 -18.78
N SER A 319 -2.43 -7.75 -18.21
CA SER A 319 -2.89 -7.26 -16.89
C SER A 319 -1.97 -7.71 -15.75
N GLY A 320 -1.39 -8.92 -15.85
CA GLY A 320 -0.41 -9.41 -14.89
C GLY A 320 0.90 -8.62 -14.94
N LEU A 321 1.30 -8.12 -16.11
CA LEU A 321 2.54 -7.35 -16.27
C LEU A 321 2.58 -6.02 -15.51
N ALA A 322 1.42 -5.47 -15.13
CA ALA A 322 1.32 -4.28 -14.31
C ALA A 322 1.53 -4.55 -12.80
N VAL A 323 1.57 -5.82 -12.38
CA VAL A 323 1.73 -6.19 -10.97
C VAL A 323 3.20 -6.14 -10.56
N SER A 324 3.54 -5.20 -9.70
CA SER A 324 4.88 -5.03 -9.10
C SER A 324 4.98 -5.55 -7.65
N PHE A 325 3.84 -5.82 -7.02
CA PHE A 325 3.70 -6.32 -5.66
C PHE A 325 2.53 -7.31 -5.57
N PHE A 326 2.78 -8.50 -5.03
CA PHE A 326 1.81 -9.59 -4.98
C PHE A 326 1.30 -9.81 -3.54
N CYS A 327 0.18 -9.18 -3.20
CA CYS A 327 -0.58 -9.45 -1.97
C CYS A 327 -2.09 -9.52 -2.27
N ARG A 328 -2.89 -9.99 -1.31
CA ARG A 328 -4.32 -10.22 -1.51
C ARG A 328 -5.05 -8.91 -1.84
N GLU A 329 -4.74 -7.86 -1.10
CA GLU A 329 -5.31 -6.52 -1.23
C GLU A 329 -5.01 -5.92 -2.61
N ALA A 330 -3.76 -6.05 -3.09
CA ALA A 330 -3.38 -5.60 -4.43
C ALA A 330 -4.08 -6.39 -5.54
N MET A 331 -4.32 -7.70 -5.35
CA MET A 331 -5.05 -8.51 -6.33
C MET A 331 -6.54 -8.17 -6.35
N THR A 332 -7.14 -7.88 -5.19
CA THR A 332 -8.52 -7.38 -5.11
C THR A 332 -8.66 -5.99 -5.72
N ASP A 333 -7.70 -5.08 -5.51
CA ASP A 333 -7.69 -3.76 -6.18
C ASP A 333 -7.58 -3.90 -7.71
N LEU A 334 -6.71 -4.78 -8.21
CA LEU A 334 -6.62 -5.11 -9.63
C LEU A 334 -7.95 -5.65 -10.17
N ALA A 335 -8.61 -6.54 -9.43
CA ALA A 335 -9.92 -7.07 -9.79
C ALA A 335 -10.98 -5.96 -9.90
N ARG A 336 -11.01 -5.01 -8.96
CA ARG A 336 -11.91 -3.84 -9.01
C ARG A 336 -11.63 -2.95 -10.22
N ARG A 337 -10.36 -2.71 -10.57
CA ARG A 337 -10.00 -1.94 -11.77
C ARG A 337 -10.44 -2.64 -13.05
N LEU A 338 -10.28 -3.95 -13.14
CA LEU A 338 -10.77 -4.75 -14.27
C LEU A 338 -12.30 -4.70 -14.36
N ALA A 339 -12.99 -4.77 -13.22
CA ALA A 339 -14.44 -4.59 -13.19
C ALA A 339 -14.87 -3.22 -13.72
N ALA A 340 -14.20 -2.14 -13.30
CA ALA A 340 -14.45 -0.80 -13.81
C ALA A 340 -14.19 -0.69 -15.33
N GLN A 341 -13.17 -1.38 -15.85
CA GLN A 341 -12.95 -1.49 -17.29
C GLN A 341 -14.10 -2.23 -17.99
N GLY A 342 -14.65 -3.26 -17.36
CA GLY A 342 -15.81 -4.00 -17.87
C GLY A 342 -17.07 -3.14 -17.94
N VAL A 343 -17.36 -2.37 -16.89
CA VAL A 343 -18.46 -1.38 -16.88
C VAL A 343 -18.25 -0.35 -17.98
N ARG A 344 -17.04 0.18 -18.13
CA ARG A 344 -16.72 1.14 -19.20
C ARG A 344 -16.91 0.53 -20.59
N ALA A 345 -16.43 -0.69 -20.83
CA ALA A 345 -16.58 -1.36 -22.12
C ALA A 345 -18.07 -1.55 -22.47
N PHE A 346 -18.84 -2.05 -21.51
CA PHE A 346 -20.29 -2.18 -21.67
C PHE A 346 -20.98 -0.85 -22.01
N ALA A 347 -20.65 0.23 -21.30
CA ALA A 347 -21.22 1.56 -21.54
C ALA A 347 -20.93 2.09 -22.97
N HIS A 348 -19.87 1.61 -23.63
CA HIS A 348 -19.54 1.92 -25.01
C HIS A 348 -20.11 0.91 -26.03
N GLY A 349 -20.93 -0.05 -25.57
CA GLY A 349 -21.48 -1.11 -26.41
C GLY A 349 -20.52 -2.27 -26.70
N ASP A 350 -19.33 -2.29 -26.11
CA ASP A 350 -18.37 -3.39 -26.23
C ASP A 350 -18.69 -4.50 -25.22
N LEU A 351 -19.63 -5.38 -25.62
CA LEU A 351 -20.09 -6.49 -24.80
C LEU A 351 -19.00 -7.53 -24.55
N ASP A 352 -18.17 -7.82 -25.56
CA ASP A 352 -17.12 -8.83 -25.47
C ASP A 352 -15.98 -8.34 -24.56
N GLY A 353 -15.56 -7.09 -24.70
CA GLY A 353 -14.60 -6.46 -23.80
C GLY A 353 -15.14 -6.39 -22.37
N GLY A 354 -16.43 -6.09 -22.19
CA GLY A 354 -17.11 -6.13 -20.91
C GLY A 354 -17.04 -7.50 -20.24
N THR A 355 -17.43 -8.54 -20.97
CA THR A 355 -17.40 -9.94 -20.50
C THR A 355 -15.99 -10.36 -20.12
N GLN A 356 -14.99 -10.13 -20.99
CA GLN A 356 -13.60 -10.48 -20.72
C GLN A 356 -13.06 -9.79 -19.47
N ALA A 357 -13.41 -8.52 -19.27
CA ALA A 357 -12.97 -7.75 -18.11
C ALA A 357 -13.60 -8.23 -16.79
N PHE A 358 -14.90 -8.56 -16.78
CA PHE A 358 -15.56 -9.12 -15.60
C PHE A 358 -15.08 -10.54 -15.28
N GLU A 359 -14.89 -11.40 -16.28
CA GLU A 359 -14.29 -12.72 -16.10
C GLU A 359 -12.86 -12.60 -15.54
N ALA A 360 -12.07 -11.66 -16.07
CA ALA A 360 -10.74 -11.36 -15.53
C ALA A 360 -10.82 -10.88 -14.07
N ALA A 361 -11.73 -9.96 -13.74
CA ALA A 361 -11.94 -9.49 -12.37
C ALA A 361 -12.25 -10.66 -11.42
N LEU A 362 -13.21 -11.51 -11.77
CA LEU A 362 -13.63 -12.66 -10.95
C LEU A 362 -12.56 -13.74 -10.84
N SER A 363 -11.65 -13.85 -11.81
CA SER A 363 -10.51 -14.76 -11.72
C SER A 363 -9.44 -14.30 -10.72
N TYR A 364 -9.34 -12.98 -10.46
CA TYR A 364 -8.51 -12.42 -9.38
C TYR A 364 -9.25 -12.39 -8.04
N ASP A 365 -10.56 -12.14 -8.06
CA ASP A 365 -11.36 -12.12 -6.84
C ASP A 365 -12.80 -12.60 -7.09
N ALA A 366 -13.05 -13.87 -6.75
CA ALA A 366 -14.33 -14.53 -6.97
C ALA A 366 -15.43 -14.04 -6.03
N ASP A 367 -15.07 -13.30 -4.97
CA ASP A 367 -16.00 -12.82 -3.95
C ASP A 367 -16.61 -11.46 -4.29
N LEU A 368 -16.16 -10.83 -5.37
CA LEU A 368 -16.74 -9.56 -5.84
C LEU A 368 -18.16 -9.78 -6.36
N LEU A 369 -19.12 -9.17 -5.66
CA LEU A 369 -20.54 -9.25 -5.97
C LEU A 369 -20.88 -8.63 -7.34
N TRP A 370 -20.51 -7.36 -7.54
CA TRP A 370 -20.92 -6.59 -8.72
C TRP A 370 -20.40 -7.11 -10.06
N PRO A 371 -19.10 -7.48 -10.20
CA PRO A 371 -18.60 -8.04 -11.45
C PRO A 371 -19.33 -9.33 -11.82
N ARG A 372 -19.71 -10.16 -10.84
CA ARG A 372 -20.47 -11.39 -11.05
C ARG A 372 -21.89 -11.11 -11.52
N TRP A 373 -22.57 -10.19 -10.86
CA TRP A 373 -23.92 -9.79 -11.24
C TRP A 373 -23.93 -9.18 -12.66
N ASN A 374 -22.98 -8.30 -12.96
CA ASN A 374 -22.87 -7.68 -14.28
C ASN A 374 -22.49 -8.69 -15.38
N LEU A 375 -21.64 -9.67 -15.07
CA LEU A 375 -21.33 -10.77 -15.99
C LEU A 375 -22.58 -11.62 -16.29
N ALA A 376 -23.42 -11.90 -15.29
CA ALA A 376 -24.69 -12.61 -15.50
C ALA A 376 -25.59 -11.88 -16.50
N ARG A 377 -25.74 -10.56 -16.32
CA ARG A 377 -26.52 -9.68 -17.20
C ARG A 377 -25.94 -9.61 -18.62
N LEU A 378 -24.61 -9.53 -18.76
CA LEU A 378 -23.94 -9.57 -20.07
C LEU A 378 -24.16 -10.91 -20.78
N CYS A 379 -24.06 -12.03 -20.07
CA CYS A 379 -24.34 -13.34 -20.64
C CYS A 379 -25.77 -13.41 -21.19
N LEU A 380 -26.77 -12.88 -20.47
CA LEU A 380 -28.14 -12.78 -20.99
C LEU A 380 -28.23 -11.95 -22.27
N ARG A 381 -27.54 -10.80 -22.32
CA ARG A 381 -27.49 -9.92 -23.50
C ARG A 381 -26.88 -10.61 -24.71
N GLN A 382 -25.91 -11.48 -24.49
CA GLN A 382 -25.25 -12.28 -25.53
C GLN A 382 -26.00 -13.57 -25.87
N GLY A 383 -27.17 -13.84 -25.27
CA GLY A 383 -27.93 -15.08 -25.49
C GLY A 383 -27.35 -16.32 -24.80
N ARG A 384 -26.39 -16.14 -23.89
CA ARG A 384 -25.70 -17.21 -23.14
C ARG A 384 -26.44 -17.53 -21.83
N LEU A 385 -27.64 -18.08 -21.94
CA LEU A 385 -28.55 -18.30 -20.79
C LEU A 385 -27.95 -19.19 -19.69
N LEU A 386 -27.27 -20.29 -20.07
CA LEU A 386 -26.67 -21.21 -19.08
C LEU A 386 -25.55 -20.53 -18.28
N ASP A 387 -24.72 -19.73 -18.95
CA ASP A 387 -23.63 -19.01 -18.29
C ASP A 387 -24.19 -17.95 -17.33
N ALA A 388 -25.27 -17.26 -17.72
CA ALA A 388 -25.95 -16.30 -16.85
C ALA A 388 -26.50 -16.97 -15.58
N LEU A 389 -27.19 -18.10 -15.72
CA LEU A 389 -27.74 -18.84 -14.58
C LEU A 389 -26.63 -19.31 -13.62
N ALA A 390 -25.51 -19.79 -14.15
CA ALA A 390 -24.36 -20.19 -13.34
C ALA A 390 -23.79 -19.02 -12.53
N GLN A 391 -23.72 -17.81 -13.11
CA GLN A 391 -23.27 -16.61 -12.38
C GLN A 391 -24.25 -16.19 -11.28
N TYR A 392 -25.56 -16.23 -11.55
CA TYR A 392 -26.56 -15.91 -10.52
C TYR A 392 -26.59 -16.94 -9.39
N GLU A 393 -26.48 -18.23 -9.69
CA GLU A 393 -26.40 -19.29 -8.67
C GLU A 393 -25.19 -19.07 -7.75
N ALA A 394 -24.03 -18.76 -8.34
CA ALA A 394 -22.82 -18.43 -7.58
C ALA A 394 -22.98 -17.15 -6.73
N LEU A 395 -23.79 -16.18 -7.16
CA LEU A 395 -24.07 -14.95 -6.41
C LEU A 395 -24.84 -15.22 -5.11
N GLN A 396 -25.74 -16.22 -5.11
CA GLN A 396 -26.60 -16.53 -3.95
C GLN A 396 -25.81 -16.86 -2.68
N ALA A 397 -24.64 -17.47 -2.83
CA ALA A 397 -23.79 -17.88 -1.72
C ALA A 397 -23.39 -16.71 -0.80
N ASN A 398 -23.20 -15.51 -1.37
CA ASN A 398 -22.65 -14.35 -0.69
C ASN A 398 -23.53 -13.09 -0.80
N LEU A 399 -24.82 -13.24 -1.16
CA LEU A 399 -25.70 -12.09 -1.38
C LEU A 399 -26.13 -11.42 -0.06
N PRO A 400 -25.83 -10.12 0.15
CA PRO A 400 -26.29 -9.37 1.32
C PRO A 400 -27.83 -9.38 1.44
N SER A 401 -28.36 -9.44 2.66
CA SER A 401 -29.80 -9.51 2.90
C SER A 401 -30.59 -8.35 2.27
N GLY A 402 -30.01 -7.15 2.25
CA GLY A 402 -30.61 -5.95 1.64
C GLY A 402 -30.77 -6.04 0.12
N LEU A 403 -29.97 -6.86 -0.57
CA LEU A 403 -30.00 -7.01 -2.03
C LEU A 403 -30.83 -8.22 -2.49
N ARG A 404 -31.29 -9.05 -1.55
CA ARG A 404 -32.09 -10.26 -1.85
C ARG A 404 -33.38 -9.97 -2.63
N PRO A 405 -34.20 -8.95 -2.29
CA PRO A 405 -35.41 -8.66 -3.04
C PRO A 405 -35.13 -8.29 -4.51
N ALA A 406 -34.08 -7.49 -4.76
CA ALA A 406 -33.68 -7.09 -6.11
C ALA A 406 -33.18 -8.29 -6.93
N PHE A 407 -32.38 -9.15 -6.32
CA PHE A 407 -31.91 -10.38 -6.94
C PHE A 407 -33.04 -11.35 -7.27
N GLU A 408 -33.98 -11.58 -6.35
CA GLU A 408 -35.13 -12.46 -6.57
C GLU A 408 -36.02 -11.94 -7.71
N HIS A 409 -36.27 -10.64 -7.77
CA HIS A 409 -37.01 -10.01 -8.86
C HIS A 409 -36.35 -10.24 -10.23
N GLU A 410 -35.03 -10.05 -10.30
CA GLU A 410 -34.27 -10.29 -11.53
C GLU A 410 -34.25 -11.79 -11.90
N MET A 411 -34.09 -12.68 -10.92
CA MET A 411 -34.12 -14.12 -11.13
C MET A 411 -35.48 -14.64 -11.59
N ASP A 412 -36.59 -14.10 -11.09
CA ASP A 412 -37.94 -14.46 -11.53
C ASP A 412 -38.16 -14.04 -12.98
N ALA A 413 -37.63 -12.88 -13.39
CA ALA A 413 -37.66 -12.43 -14.79
C ALA A 413 -36.81 -13.35 -15.70
N VAL A 414 -35.67 -13.83 -15.21
CA VAL A 414 -34.74 -14.70 -15.97
C VAL A 414 -35.19 -16.16 -16.03
N THR A 415 -35.92 -16.67 -15.02
CA THR A 415 -36.35 -18.09 -14.97
C THR A 415 -37.78 -18.31 -15.44
N GLY A 416 -38.52 -17.25 -15.78
CA GLY A 416 -39.87 -17.34 -16.33
C GLY A 416 -40.92 -17.85 -15.33
N ARG A 417 -40.66 -17.74 -14.01
CA ARG A 417 -41.61 -18.15 -12.95
C ARG A 417 -42.87 -17.27 -12.84
N GLY A 418 -43.22 -16.53 -13.89
CA GLY A 418 -44.38 -15.62 -13.94
C GLY A 418 -45.19 -15.60 -15.24
N LYS A 419 -44.59 -15.80 -16.43
CA LYS A 419 -45.29 -15.94 -17.73
C LYS A 419 -44.37 -16.73 -18.68
N GLY A 420 -44.96 -17.58 -19.53
CA GLY A 420 -44.26 -18.59 -20.33
C GLY A 420 -43.10 -18.11 -21.21
N LEU A 421 -42.27 -19.08 -21.61
CA LEU A 421 -40.97 -18.95 -22.29
C LEU A 421 -40.96 -18.14 -23.62
N ASP A 422 -42.11 -17.76 -24.18
CA ASP A 422 -42.23 -17.09 -25.48
C ASP A 422 -42.07 -15.55 -25.43
N GLY A 423 -41.71 -14.99 -24.26
CA GLY A 423 -41.65 -13.54 -24.03
C GLY A 423 -40.34 -13.02 -23.45
N PHE A 424 -39.19 -13.62 -23.79
CA PHE A 424 -37.88 -13.18 -23.29
C PHE A 424 -37.46 -11.82 -23.88
N ALA A 425 -37.98 -10.74 -23.30
CA ALA A 425 -37.36 -9.43 -23.34
C ALA A 425 -36.81 -9.16 -21.93
N VAL A 426 -35.57 -9.55 -21.67
CA VAL A 426 -34.84 -9.04 -20.50
C VAL A 426 -34.81 -7.52 -20.68
N PRO A 427 -35.37 -6.71 -19.77
CA PRO A 427 -35.20 -5.26 -19.84
C PRO A 427 -33.71 -4.96 -19.93
N LEU A 428 -33.31 -4.02 -20.79
CA LEU A 428 -31.96 -3.45 -20.70
C LEU A 428 -31.84 -2.95 -19.28
N ALA A 429 -30.90 -3.49 -18.51
CA ALA A 429 -30.48 -2.79 -17.31
C ALA A 429 -30.13 -1.39 -17.79
N ASP A 430 -30.76 -0.38 -17.20
CA ASP A 430 -30.37 0.99 -17.46
C ASP A 430 -28.86 1.05 -17.17
N PRO A 431 -28.02 1.65 -18.02
CA PRO A 431 -26.64 1.95 -17.65
C PRO A 431 -26.52 2.55 -16.24
N ALA A 432 -27.55 3.26 -15.75
CA ALA A 432 -27.67 3.70 -14.36
C ALA A 432 -27.59 2.56 -13.32
N ASP A 433 -28.23 1.42 -13.55
CA ASP A 433 -28.22 0.25 -12.66
C ASP A 433 -26.86 -0.48 -12.62
N LEU A 434 -25.95 -0.13 -13.53
CA LEU A 434 -24.56 -0.61 -13.59
C LEU A 434 -23.57 0.40 -12.99
N LEU A 435 -23.98 1.67 -12.84
CA LEU A 435 -23.16 2.75 -12.28
C LEU A 435 -23.21 2.79 -10.76
N GLU A 436 -24.28 2.29 -10.12
CA GLU A 436 -24.34 2.08 -8.66
C GLU A 436 -23.27 1.09 -8.13
N ALA A 437 -22.55 0.40 -9.02
CA ALA A 437 -21.52 -0.60 -8.71
C ALA A 437 -20.11 -0.03 -8.44
N VAL A 438 -19.93 1.29 -8.40
CA VAL A 438 -18.61 1.96 -8.27
C VAL A 438 -18.36 2.62 -6.91
N GLU A 439 -19.41 2.81 -6.09
CA GLU A 439 -19.29 3.20 -4.67
C GLU A 439 -19.18 1.97 -3.76
#